data_AF-A0A2G6UMG2-F1
#
_entry.id   AF-A0A2G6UMG2-F1
#
_cell.length_a   1.000
_cell.length_b   1.000
_cell.length_c   1.000
_cell.angle_alpha   90.00
_cell.angle_beta   90.00
_cell.angle_gamma   90.00
#
_symmetry.space_group_name_H-M   'P 1'
#
loop_
_entity.id
_entity.type
_entity.pdbx_description
1 polymer ?
#
loop_
_entity_poly.entity_id
_entity_poly.type
_entity_poly.pdbx_seq_one_letter_code
_entity_poly.pdbx_strand_id
1 'polypeptide(L)'
;MTTKLFTILIASILLLCTGNNKKHHVELSESASIQDKPQVLICSDNKSKTFVDFITRENIPFVHFVNDGQFMDSKTPFTFSKDLLLKELERSYPDPKSSGIAYIDIEYPYTDYLLKGDITSTNHKKSAKLFLDVLRFVKQQRPNVKWGYYGIPFTTYWGRDKNFYDQNKKVDQIIKESDVLFPSIYIFYNNVSFNLENKTYIQENTEEMLKIADRYNKKMYPFIMSRYHPSNQLIGSSKIDESDFKTYVSTLLQTQYKNKHIDGLVLWNADGYAYRVNDPVIKKEVEKNKISNFDVFYDQYVIGLLNLMKKEVKQNVYGIK
;
A
#
# COMPACT_ATOMS: atom_id res chain seq x y z
N MET A 1 -10.89 61.30 -39.91
CA MET A 1 -11.28 59.89 -39.67
C MET A 1 -10.62 59.46 -38.36
N THR A 2 -11.27 59.64 -37.21
CA THR A 2 -11.99 58.55 -36.48
C THR A 2 -11.13 57.28 -36.42
N THR A 3 -10.54 56.88 -35.29
CA THR A 3 -11.18 56.32 -34.07
C THR A 3 -10.08 56.26 -32.97
N LYS A 4 -10.18 56.96 -31.83
CA LYS A 4 -10.61 56.49 -30.48
C LYS A 4 -9.93 55.15 -30.06
N LEU A 5 -9.43 54.91 -28.84
CA LEU A 5 -9.54 55.52 -27.51
C LEU A 5 -8.60 54.72 -26.55
N PHE A 6 -8.15 55.37 -25.46
CA PHE A 6 -7.86 54.83 -24.11
C PHE A 6 -6.59 53.98 -23.82
N THR A 7 -5.91 54.02 -22.66
CA THR A 7 -5.66 54.95 -21.52
C THR A 7 -4.59 54.28 -20.62
N ILE A 8 -3.93 55.08 -19.76
CA ILE A 8 -3.33 54.77 -18.43
C ILE A 8 -1.81 54.46 -18.37
N LEU A 9 -1.06 55.54 -18.12
CA LEU A 9 -0.30 55.84 -16.89
C LEU A 9 0.38 54.67 -16.12
N ILE A 10 1.72 54.61 -16.13
CA ILE A 10 2.52 54.18 -14.97
C ILE A 10 3.69 55.15 -14.81
N ALA A 11 3.69 55.86 -13.67
CA ALA A 11 4.74 56.76 -13.25
C ALA A 11 5.98 55.97 -12.79
N SER A 12 7.14 56.40 -13.29
CA SER A 12 8.45 55.95 -12.84
C SER A 12 8.83 56.69 -11.55
N ILE A 13 9.16 55.96 -10.49
CA ILE A 13 9.97 56.50 -9.40
C ILE A 13 11.08 55.49 -9.13
N LEU A 14 12.27 55.85 -9.64
CA LEU A 14 13.54 55.40 -9.07
C LEU A 14 13.76 56.15 -7.76
N LEU A 15 14.04 55.40 -6.68
CA LEU A 15 14.76 55.96 -5.55
C LEU A 15 15.84 54.97 -5.10
N LEU A 16 17.06 55.50 -5.13
CA LEU A 16 18.32 54.85 -4.81
C LEU A 16 18.45 54.58 -3.31
N CYS A 17 19.26 53.56 -3.06
CA CYS A 17 19.67 52.99 -1.80
C CYS A 17 20.22 54.00 -0.78
N THR A 18 19.79 53.85 0.47
CA THR A 18 20.65 54.04 1.65
C THR A 18 20.32 52.95 2.67
N GLY A 19 21.35 52.24 3.12
CA GLY A 19 21.22 50.94 3.78
C GLY A 19 20.63 50.98 5.18
N ASN A 20 20.12 49.82 5.59
CA ASN A 20 20.19 49.41 6.97
C ASN A 20 20.26 47.88 7.05
N ASN A 21 21.40 47.40 7.54
CA ASN A 21 21.66 45.98 7.79
C ASN A 21 20.77 45.50 8.94
N LYS A 22 19.66 44.84 8.61
CA LYS A 22 19.06 43.83 9.49
C LYS A 22 18.80 42.58 8.65
N LYS A 23 19.67 41.59 8.85
CA LYS A 23 19.41 40.21 8.43
C LYS A 23 18.10 39.77 9.09
N HIS A 24 17.01 39.85 8.35
CA HIS A 24 15.84 39.04 8.65
C HIS A 24 16.25 37.59 8.38
N HIS A 25 16.64 36.87 9.43
CA HIS A 25 16.48 35.43 9.44
C HIS A 25 14.98 35.18 9.25
N VAL A 26 14.60 34.82 8.03
CA VAL A 26 13.34 34.14 7.77
C VAL A 26 13.52 32.78 8.43
N GLU A 27 13.11 32.66 9.69
CA GLU A 27 12.74 31.37 10.25
C GLU A 27 11.60 30.85 9.38
N LEU A 28 11.95 29.99 8.43
CA LEU A 28 11.01 29.03 7.87
C LEU A 28 10.57 28.16 9.04
N SER A 29 9.47 28.55 9.69
CA SER A 29 8.76 27.65 10.57
C SER A 29 8.33 26.46 9.71
N GLU A 30 9.07 25.36 9.78
CA GLU A 30 8.57 24.06 9.38
C GLU A 30 7.32 23.82 10.22
N SER A 31 6.15 24.16 9.67
CA SER A 31 4.90 23.62 10.18
C SER A 31 4.98 22.12 9.91
N ALA A 32 5.46 21.36 10.90
CA ALA A 32 5.38 19.92 10.88
C ALA A 32 3.92 19.58 10.62
N SER A 33 3.59 19.14 9.41
CA SER A 33 2.26 18.70 9.07
C SER A 33 1.96 17.53 9.99
N ILE A 34 1.02 17.71 10.93
CA ILE A 34 0.59 16.63 11.81
C ILE A 34 0.07 15.52 10.90
N GLN A 35 0.77 14.39 10.87
CA GLN A 35 0.36 13.24 10.08
C GLN A 35 -1.01 12.77 10.58
N ASP A 36 -1.91 12.46 9.64
CA ASP A 36 -3.20 11.86 9.97
C ASP A 36 -3.00 10.54 10.72
N LYS A 37 -3.99 10.18 11.55
CA LYS A 37 -3.95 8.92 12.30
C LYS A 37 -3.90 7.73 11.33
N PRO A 38 -3.08 6.69 11.59
CA PRO A 38 -3.04 5.50 10.76
C PRO A 38 -4.43 4.88 10.59
N GLN A 39 -4.80 4.56 9.35
CA GLN A 39 -6.08 3.93 9.03
C GLN A 39 -5.99 2.40 9.05
N VAL A 40 -7.08 1.71 9.39
CA VAL A 40 -7.24 0.27 9.14
C VAL A 40 -8.01 0.10 7.84
N LEU A 41 -7.45 -0.63 6.88
CA LEU A 41 -8.04 -0.94 5.59
C LEU A 41 -8.08 -2.46 5.38
N ILE A 42 -8.93 -2.89 4.45
CA ILE A 42 -9.14 -4.32 4.16
C ILE A 42 -9.14 -4.56 2.64
N CYS A 43 -8.45 -5.60 2.21
CA CYS A 43 -8.62 -6.22 0.91
C CYS A 43 -9.01 -7.68 1.17
N SER A 44 -10.26 -8.05 0.86
CA SER A 44 -10.76 -9.38 1.14
C SER A 44 -11.69 -9.92 0.06
N ASP A 45 -11.69 -11.23 -0.16
CA ASP A 45 -12.68 -11.87 -1.02
C ASP A 45 -13.99 -12.23 -0.29
N ASN A 46 -14.13 -11.85 0.98
CA ASN A 46 -15.37 -11.96 1.74
C ASN A 46 -16.44 -11.01 1.19
N LYS A 47 -17.61 -11.56 0.85
CA LYS A 47 -18.77 -10.83 0.32
C LYS A 47 -20.04 -11.03 1.14
N SER A 48 -19.92 -11.63 2.33
CA SER A 48 -21.08 -11.86 3.19
C SER A 48 -21.72 -10.51 3.58
N LYS A 49 -23.04 -10.53 3.79
CA LYS A 49 -23.75 -9.32 4.24
C LYS A 49 -23.22 -8.84 5.59
N THR A 50 -22.94 -9.75 6.52
CA THR A 50 -22.42 -9.44 7.86
C THR A 50 -21.10 -8.68 7.78
N PHE A 51 -20.17 -9.16 6.96
CA PHE A 51 -18.88 -8.51 6.76
C PHE A 51 -19.02 -7.14 6.10
N VAL A 52 -19.82 -7.03 5.03
CA VAL A 52 -20.07 -5.76 4.33
C VAL A 52 -20.73 -4.74 5.26
N ASP A 53 -21.74 -5.14 6.02
CA ASP A 53 -22.40 -4.29 7.02
C ASP A 53 -21.40 -3.82 8.09
N PHE A 54 -20.51 -4.71 8.55
CA PHE A 54 -19.48 -4.39 9.54
C PHE A 54 -18.51 -3.33 9.01
N ILE A 55 -17.86 -3.55 7.86
CA ILE A 55 -16.87 -2.60 7.34
C ILE A 55 -17.50 -1.24 7.00
N THR A 56 -18.76 -1.25 6.55
CA THR A 56 -19.52 -0.03 6.28
C THR A 56 -19.81 0.74 7.57
N ARG A 57 -20.38 0.07 8.58
CA ARG A 57 -20.68 0.70 9.89
C ARG A 57 -19.43 1.25 10.56
N GLU A 58 -18.33 0.50 10.46
CA GLU A 58 -17.06 0.83 11.12
C GLU A 58 -16.20 1.81 10.31
N ASN A 59 -16.68 2.26 9.13
CA ASN A 59 -15.96 3.11 8.17
C ASN A 59 -14.55 2.58 7.84
N ILE A 60 -14.41 1.27 7.65
CA ILE A 60 -13.16 0.62 7.25
C ILE A 60 -13.08 0.68 5.72
N PRO A 61 -12.13 1.43 5.13
CA PRO A 61 -12.02 1.51 3.69
C PRO A 61 -11.66 0.15 3.08
N PHE A 62 -12.40 -0.23 2.04
CA PHE A 62 -12.07 -1.38 1.22
C PHE A 62 -11.06 -0.98 0.14
N VAL A 63 -9.96 -1.71 0.05
CA VAL A 63 -8.91 -1.50 -0.96
C VAL A 63 -9.24 -2.36 -2.15
N HIS A 64 -9.62 -1.74 -3.26
CA HIS A 64 -9.91 -2.45 -4.50
C HIS A 64 -8.62 -2.76 -5.26
N PHE A 65 -8.71 -3.63 -6.27
CA PHE A 65 -7.54 -3.98 -7.08
C PHE A 65 -7.89 -4.32 -8.51
N VAL A 66 -6.85 -4.32 -9.33
CA VAL A 66 -6.80 -4.94 -10.66
C VAL A 66 -5.58 -5.85 -10.69
N ASN A 67 -5.72 -7.06 -11.22
CA ASN A 67 -4.66 -8.08 -11.24
C ASN A 67 -4.25 -8.44 -12.67
N ASP A 68 -2.95 -8.66 -12.87
CA ASP A 68 -2.33 -8.92 -14.17
C ASP A 68 -2.97 -10.07 -14.95
N GLY A 69 -3.39 -11.15 -14.28
CA GLY A 69 -4.10 -12.27 -14.88
C GLY A 69 -5.42 -11.89 -15.55
N GLN A 70 -5.94 -10.67 -15.30
CA GLN A 70 -7.22 -10.19 -15.82
C GLN A 70 -7.05 -9.28 -17.05
N PHE A 71 -5.92 -8.62 -17.21
CA PHE A 71 -5.76 -7.56 -18.21
C PHE A 71 -4.47 -7.63 -19.05
N MET A 72 -3.50 -8.47 -18.68
CA MET A 72 -2.28 -8.62 -19.46
C MET A 72 -2.57 -9.20 -20.85
N ASP A 73 -1.83 -8.72 -21.85
CA ASP A 73 -1.93 -9.27 -23.21
C ASP A 73 -1.22 -10.63 -23.26
N SER A 74 -1.98 -11.70 -23.51
CA SER A 74 -1.47 -13.07 -23.59
C SER A 74 -0.64 -13.35 -24.84
N LYS A 75 -0.72 -12.49 -25.86
CA LYS A 75 0.00 -12.62 -27.13
C LYS A 75 1.24 -11.74 -27.20
N THR A 76 1.22 -10.61 -26.49
CA THR A 76 2.30 -9.60 -26.54
C THR A 76 2.86 -9.35 -25.14
N PRO A 77 3.97 -10.01 -24.75
CA PRO A 77 4.61 -9.81 -23.45
C PRO A 77 4.94 -8.33 -23.19
N PHE A 78 4.91 -7.93 -21.92
CA PHE A 78 5.13 -6.55 -21.48
C PHE A 78 4.09 -5.53 -21.98
N THR A 79 2.89 -5.99 -22.33
CA THR A 79 1.78 -5.12 -22.70
C THR A 79 0.48 -5.57 -22.05
N PHE A 80 -0.54 -4.71 -22.09
CA PHE A 80 -1.86 -4.98 -21.53
C PHE A 80 -2.97 -4.62 -22.51
N SER A 81 -4.11 -5.26 -22.35
CA SER A 81 -5.34 -4.89 -23.05
C SER A 81 -6.06 -3.78 -22.29
N LYS A 82 -6.19 -2.62 -22.94
CA LYS A 82 -6.95 -1.47 -22.38
C LYS A 82 -8.41 -1.83 -22.13
N ASP A 83 -9.02 -2.63 -22.99
CA ASP A 83 -10.43 -3.03 -22.88
C ASP A 83 -10.66 -3.96 -21.69
N LEU A 84 -9.74 -4.92 -21.49
CA LEU A 84 -9.82 -5.82 -20.33
C LEU A 84 -9.55 -5.06 -19.03
N LEU A 85 -8.55 -4.18 -19.02
CA LEU A 85 -8.28 -3.34 -17.85
C LEU A 85 -9.47 -2.42 -17.54
N LEU A 86 -10.10 -1.83 -18.56
CA LEU A 86 -11.29 -0.99 -18.36
C LEU A 86 -12.45 -1.79 -17.74
N LYS A 87 -12.69 -3.03 -18.17
CA LYS A 87 -13.70 -3.91 -17.56
C LYS A 87 -13.41 -4.20 -16.08
N GLU A 88 -12.16 -4.43 -15.73
CA GLU A 88 -11.78 -4.62 -14.32
C GLU A 88 -11.94 -3.33 -13.51
N LEU A 89 -11.66 -2.17 -14.09
CA LEU A 89 -11.91 -0.87 -13.46
C LEU A 89 -13.41 -0.61 -13.26
N GLU A 90 -14.27 -1.00 -14.19
CA GLU A 90 -15.74 -0.92 -14.06
C GLU A 90 -16.26 -1.89 -12.99
N ARG A 91 -15.63 -3.06 -12.83
CA ARG A 91 -15.96 -4.00 -11.75
C ARG A 91 -15.55 -3.46 -10.37
N SER A 92 -14.36 -2.87 -10.27
CA SER A 92 -13.80 -2.40 -9.00
C SER A 92 -14.33 -1.03 -8.59
N TYR A 93 -14.52 -0.11 -9.54
CA TYR A 93 -15.10 1.22 -9.37
C TYR A 93 -16.08 1.51 -10.50
N PRO A 94 -17.36 1.11 -10.37
CA PRO A 94 -18.35 1.30 -11.43
C PRO A 94 -18.55 2.75 -11.82
N ASP A 95 -18.61 3.67 -10.85
CA ASP A 95 -18.68 5.11 -11.11
C ASP A 95 -17.25 5.66 -11.37
N PRO A 96 -16.96 6.24 -12.55
CA PRO A 96 -15.68 6.85 -12.86
C PRO A 96 -15.26 7.99 -11.92
N LYS A 97 -16.20 8.61 -11.21
CA LYS A 97 -15.95 9.69 -10.26
C LYS A 97 -15.67 9.20 -8.84
N SER A 98 -15.82 7.91 -8.57
CA SER A 98 -15.55 7.31 -7.27
C SER A 98 -14.17 7.71 -6.76
N SER A 99 -14.09 8.05 -5.49
CA SER A 99 -12.83 8.18 -4.77
C SER A 99 -12.55 6.92 -3.97
N GLY A 100 -11.28 6.64 -3.73
CA GLY A 100 -10.89 5.50 -2.92
C GLY A 100 -9.40 5.25 -3.00
N ILE A 101 -9.00 4.07 -2.60
CA ILE A 101 -7.62 3.60 -2.64
C ILE A 101 -7.61 2.21 -3.26
N ALA A 102 -6.70 2.00 -4.20
CA ALA A 102 -6.59 0.75 -4.91
C ALA A 102 -5.15 0.42 -5.29
N TYR A 103 -4.89 -0.86 -5.46
CA TYR A 103 -3.60 -1.34 -5.90
C TYR A 103 -3.67 -2.02 -7.27
N ILE A 104 -2.55 -1.99 -7.96
CA ILE A 104 -2.31 -2.71 -9.20
C ILE A 104 -1.41 -3.89 -8.84
N ASP A 105 -1.84 -5.08 -9.21
CA ASP A 105 -1.16 -6.32 -8.90
C ASP A 105 -0.54 -6.91 -10.17
N ILE A 106 0.70 -6.51 -10.45
CA ILE A 106 1.53 -7.08 -11.53
C ILE A 106 2.72 -7.72 -10.86
N GLU A 107 2.86 -9.04 -11.00
CA GLU A 107 3.88 -9.79 -10.30
C GLU A 107 4.91 -10.42 -11.27
N TYR A 108 5.33 -11.65 -10.99
CA TYR A 108 6.32 -12.39 -11.76
C TYR A 108 5.87 -12.57 -13.23
N PRO A 109 6.79 -12.43 -14.21
CA PRO A 109 8.23 -12.19 -14.06
C PRO A 109 8.61 -10.71 -14.00
N TYR A 110 7.66 -9.79 -14.11
CA TYR A 110 7.93 -8.39 -14.36
C TYR A 110 8.58 -7.68 -13.17
N THR A 111 8.13 -8.00 -11.95
CA THR A 111 8.73 -7.51 -10.70
C THR A 111 10.17 -7.97 -10.53
N ASP A 112 10.49 -9.21 -10.94
CA ASP A 112 11.84 -9.74 -10.93
C ASP A 112 12.76 -8.97 -11.88
N TYR A 113 12.28 -8.60 -13.07
CA TYR A 113 13.05 -7.75 -13.99
C TYR A 113 13.27 -6.33 -13.44
N LEU A 114 12.32 -5.79 -12.67
CA LEU A 114 12.47 -4.49 -12.02
C LEU A 114 13.51 -4.52 -10.90
N LEU A 115 13.42 -5.52 -10.02
CA LEU A 115 14.25 -5.60 -8.82
C LEU A 115 15.64 -6.16 -9.12
N LYS A 116 15.71 -7.33 -9.77
CA LYS A 116 16.94 -8.10 -9.98
C LYS A 116 17.67 -7.71 -11.27
N GLY A 117 16.93 -7.24 -12.28
CA GLY A 117 17.50 -6.86 -13.58
C GLY A 117 18.40 -5.62 -13.52
N ASP A 118 19.32 -5.51 -14.48
CA ASP A 118 20.08 -4.29 -14.74
C ASP A 118 19.15 -3.21 -15.37
N ILE A 119 19.25 -1.96 -14.93
CA ILE A 119 18.39 -0.86 -15.38
C ILE A 119 18.51 -0.58 -16.89
N THR A 120 19.65 -0.93 -17.49
CA THR A 120 19.91 -0.78 -18.92
C THR A 120 19.35 -1.94 -19.75
N SER A 121 19.01 -3.07 -19.12
CA SER A 121 18.53 -4.27 -19.79
C SER A 121 17.17 -4.06 -20.46
N THR A 122 16.94 -4.77 -21.57
CA THR A 122 15.69 -4.71 -22.32
C THR A 122 14.49 -5.09 -21.47
N ASN A 123 14.59 -6.15 -20.65
CA ASN A 123 13.48 -6.60 -19.82
C ASN A 123 13.15 -5.61 -18.71
N HIS A 124 14.16 -5.01 -18.06
CA HIS A 124 13.93 -3.97 -17.08
C HIS A 124 13.19 -2.77 -17.68
N LYS A 125 13.67 -2.26 -18.82
CA LYS A 125 13.03 -1.13 -19.52
C LYS A 125 11.60 -1.43 -19.93
N LYS A 126 11.34 -2.63 -20.46
CA LYS A 126 10.00 -3.06 -20.85
C LYS A 126 9.06 -3.22 -19.64
N SER A 127 9.54 -3.82 -18.55
CA SER A 127 8.76 -3.90 -17.29
C SER A 127 8.46 -2.51 -16.73
N ALA A 128 9.45 -1.62 -16.66
CA ALA A 128 9.25 -0.26 -16.18
C ALA A 128 8.20 0.48 -17.03
N LYS A 129 8.28 0.32 -18.37
CA LYS A 129 7.29 0.87 -19.28
C LYS A 129 5.88 0.30 -19.03
N LEU A 130 5.76 -1.02 -18.89
CA LEU A 130 4.48 -1.69 -18.59
C LEU A 130 3.82 -1.09 -17.34
N PHE A 131 4.57 -1.02 -16.23
CA PHE A 131 4.06 -0.47 -14.98
C PHE A 131 3.64 0.99 -15.16
N LEU A 132 4.47 1.83 -15.79
CA LEU A 132 4.10 3.23 -15.99
C LEU A 132 2.88 3.41 -16.91
N ASP A 133 2.76 2.62 -17.97
CA ASP A 133 1.61 2.70 -18.88
C ASP A 133 0.31 2.27 -18.20
N VAL A 134 0.34 1.17 -17.42
CA VAL A 134 -0.83 0.70 -16.66
C VAL A 134 -1.24 1.74 -15.63
N LEU A 135 -0.30 2.26 -14.84
CA LEU A 135 -0.56 3.27 -13.82
C LEU A 135 -1.19 4.54 -14.41
N ARG A 136 -0.66 5.04 -15.53
CA ARG A 136 -1.22 6.20 -16.23
C ARG A 136 -2.62 5.92 -16.74
N PHE A 137 -2.85 4.72 -17.28
CA PHE A 137 -4.16 4.34 -17.78
C PHE A 137 -5.20 4.28 -16.65
N VAL A 138 -4.93 3.58 -15.54
CA VAL A 138 -5.90 3.49 -14.43
C VAL A 138 -6.18 4.87 -13.80
N LYS A 139 -5.17 5.73 -13.69
CA LYS A 139 -5.33 7.11 -13.19
C LYS A 139 -6.15 7.97 -14.16
N GLN A 140 -5.98 7.79 -15.47
CA GLN A 140 -6.81 8.48 -16.47
C GLN A 140 -8.28 8.05 -16.37
N GLN A 141 -8.55 6.76 -16.18
CA GLN A 141 -9.90 6.23 -16.14
C GLN A 141 -10.60 6.44 -14.78
N ARG A 142 -9.84 6.53 -13.68
CA ARG A 142 -10.34 6.73 -12.30
C ARG A 142 -9.47 7.78 -11.58
N PRO A 143 -9.59 9.07 -11.93
CA PRO A 143 -8.68 10.13 -11.47
C PRO A 143 -8.80 10.45 -9.97
N ASN A 144 -9.92 10.11 -9.34
CA ASN A 144 -10.16 10.35 -7.91
C ASN A 144 -9.74 9.17 -7.02
N VAL A 145 -9.39 8.02 -7.61
CA VAL A 145 -8.85 6.87 -6.89
C VAL A 145 -7.35 7.04 -6.73
N LYS A 146 -6.82 6.73 -5.54
CA LYS A 146 -5.39 6.73 -5.25
C LYS A 146 -4.80 5.38 -5.60
N TRP A 147 -3.85 5.37 -6.55
CA TRP A 147 -3.27 4.15 -7.09
C TRP A 147 -1.83 3.93 -6.62
N GLY A 148 -1.48 2.68 -6.38
CA GLY A 148 -0.12 2.21 -6.12
C GLY A 148 0.06 0.77 -6.59
N TYR A 149 1.28 0.27 -6.56
CA TYR A 149 1.57 -1.13 -6.90
C TYR A 149 1.70 -1.97 -5.63
N TYR A 150 1.08 -3.14 -5.63
CA TYR A 150 1.33 -4.13 -4.60
C TYR A 150 2.82 -4.50 -4.57
N GLY A 151 3.39 -4.55 -3.37
CA GLY A 151 4.78 -4.92 -3.14
C GLY A 151 5.83 -3.86 -3.52
N ILE A 152 5.42 -2.66 -4.00
CA ILE A 152 6.34 -1.57 -4.32
C ILE A 152 6.12 -0.39 -3.36
N PRO A 153 7.17 0.11 -2.68
CA PRO A 153 8.57 -0.33 -2.72
C PRO A 153 8.79 -1.74 -2.17
N PHE A 154 9.84 -2.40 -2.68
CA PHE A 154 10.18 -3.78 -2.36
C PHE A 154 10.80 -3.90 -0.97
N THR A 155 10.37 -4.93 -0.26
CA THR A 155 10.89 -5.37 1.04
C THR A 155 11.61 -6.70 0.89
N THR A 156 12.34 -7.11 1.93
CA THR A 156 12.93 -8.46 1.95
C THR A 156 12.89 -9.07 3.33
N TYR A 157 12.67 -10.38 3.38
CA TYR A 157 12.84 -11.14 4.61
C TYR A 157 14.33 -11.42 4.87
N TRP A 158 15.09 -11.82 3.85
CA TRP A 158 16.51 -12.15 3.96
C TRP A 158 17.40 -11.06 3.35
N GLY A 159 18.58 -10.80 3.92
CA GLY A 159 19.49 -9.80 3.38
C GLY A 159 18.94 -8.36 3.49
N ARG A 160 18.46 -8.00 4.68
CA ARG A 160 17.97 -6.65 5.02
C ARG A 160 19.15 -5.71 5.23
N ASP A 161 19.78 -5.34 4.12
CA ASP A 161 20.92 -4.44 4.10
C ASP A 161 20.69 -3.28 3.13
N LYS A 162 21.59 -2.30 3.21
CA LYS A 162 21.55 -1.12 2.34
C LYS A 162 21.60 -1.48 0.86
N ASN A 163 22.30 -2.54 0.47
CA ASN A 163 22.42 -2.93 -0.94
C ASN A 163 21.08 -3.40 -1.49
N PHE A 164 20.29 -4.13 -0.70
CA PHE A 164 18.92 -4.48 -1.06
C PHE A 164 18.03 -3.24 -1.16
N TYR A 165 17.98 -2.40 -0.12
CA TYR A 165 17.07 -1.26 -0.11
C TYR A 165 17.40 -0.22 -1.19
N ASP A 166 18.68 -0.07 -1.55
CA ASP A 166 19.11 0.75 -2.68
C ASP A 166 18.59 0.25 -4.04
N GLN A 167 18.21 -1.02 -4.18
CA GLN A 167 17.60 -1.52 -5.42
C GLN A 167 16.26 -0.85 -5.73
N ASN A 168 15.55 -0.32 -4.71
CA ASN A 168 14.32 0.45 -4.93
C ASN A 168 14.55 1.71 -5.79
N LYS A 169 15.79 2.22 -5.89
CA LYS A 169 16.14 3.31 -6.81
C LYS A 169 15.84 2.97 -8.27
N LYS A 170 15.89 1.69 -8.64
CA LYS A 170 15.57 1.23 -10.00
C LYS A 170 14.10 1.45 -10.37
N VAL A 171 13.21 1.55 -9.39
CA VAL A 171 11.76 1.78 -9.59
C VAL A 171 11.33 3.19 -9.14
N ASP A 172 12.27 4.13 -9.01
CA ASP A 172 12.00 5.50 -8.56
C ASP A 172 10.90 6.19 -9.37
N GLN A 173 10.86 5.99 -10.68
CA GLN A 173 9.82 6.60 -11.52
C GLN A 173 8.42 6.05 -11.20
N ILE A 174 8.31 4.74 -10.97
CA ILE A 174 7.04 4.10 -10.58
C ILE A 174 6.58 4.63 -9.22
N ILE A 175 7.50 4.74 -8.26
CA ILE A 175 7.22 5.29 -6.92
C ILE A 175 6.77 6.77 -7.02
N LYS A 176 7.46 7.58 -7.83
CA LYS A 176 7.11 9.00 -8.04
C LYS A 176 5.72 9.18 -8.65
N GLU A 177 5.36 8.38 -9.66
CA GLU A 177 4.08 8.50 -10.37
C GLU A 177 2.89 7.87 -9.61
N SER A 178 3.17 6.95 -8.66
CA SER A 178 2.17 6.36 -7.77
C SER A 178 1.60 7.40 -6.80
N ASP A 179 0.33 7.30 -6.43
CA ASP A 179 -0.30 8.19 -5.45
C ASP A 179 0.00 7.76 -4.01
N VAL A 180 0.12 6.45 -3.78
CA VAL A 180 0.34 5.79 -2.50
C VAL A 180 1.29 4.59 -2.66
N LEU A 181 1.88 4.12 -1.57
CA LEU A 181 2.81 2.99 -1.56
C LEU A 181 2.24 1.80 -0.79
N PHE A 182 2.45 0.59 -1.31
CA PHE A 182 1.92 -0.66 -0.75
C PHE A 182 3.01 -1.74 -0.58
N PRO A 183 4.05 -1.51 0.23
CA PRO A 183 5.03 -2.53 0.52
C PRO A 183 4.36 -3.73 1.21
N SER A 184 4.78 -4.95 0.88
CA SER A 184 4.31 -6.16 1.55
C SER A 184 5.25 -6.50 2.71
N ILE A 185 4.72 -6.75 3.92
CA ILE A 185 5.54 -7.11 5.10
C ILE A 185 5.07 -8.45 5.66
N TYR A 186 4.73 -9.42 4.81
CA TYR A 186 4.18 -10.72 5.23
C TYR A 186 5.12 -11.55 6.11
N ILE A 187 4.54 -12.33 7.01
CA ILE A 187 5.28 -13.21 7.91
C ILE A 187 5.38 -14.59 7.28
N PHE A 188 6.60 -15.13 7.23
CA PHE A 188 6.88 -16.41 6.59
C PHE A 188 7.16 -17.52 7.60
N TYR A 189 7.74 -17.20 8.75
CA TYR A 189 8.33 -18.17 9.67
C TYR A 189 7.99 -17.87 11.13
N ASN A 190 7.97 -18.92 11.96
CA ASN A 190 7.85 -18.83 13.43
C ASN A 190 8.44 -20.10 14.09
N ASN A 191 9.72 -20.34 13.83
CA ASN A 191 10.43 -21.56 14.24
C ASN A 191 10.89 -21.53 15.70
N VAL A 192 11.17 -20.33 16.24
CA VAL A 192 11.66 -20.16 17.62
C VAL A 192 10.63 -19.44 18.47
N SER A 193 10.33 -18.20 18.11
CA SER A 193 9.23 -17.41 18.65
C SER A 193 9.01 -16.21 17.74
N PHE A 194 7.78 -15.68 17.74
CA PHE A 194 7.43 -14.60 16.84
C PHE A 194 8.31 -13.37 17.07
N ASN A 195 8.52 -13.01 18.33
CA ASN A 195 9.32 -11.84 18.70
C ASN A 195 10.77 -11.95 18.24
N LEU A 196 11.43 -13.08 18.51
CA LEU A 196 12.85 -13.24 18.18
C LEU A 196 13.09 -13.28 16.67
N GLU A 197 12.14 -13.82 15.91
CA GLU A 197 12.30 -14.03 14.48
C GLU A 197 11.78 -12.85 13.64
N ASN A 198 10.64 -12.27 14.01
CA ASN A 198 9.91 -11.36 13.14
C ASN A 198 9.97 -9.89 13.56
N LYS A 199 10.21 -9.56 14.84
CA LYS A 199 10.10 -8.16 15.29
C LYS A 199 11.09 -7.24 14.58
N THR A 200 12.36 -7.63 14.53
CA THR A 200 13.41 -6.87 13.82
C THR A 200 13.13 -6.83 12.30
N TYR A 201 12.67 -7.93 11.71
CA TYR A 201 12.25 -7.97 10.29
C TYR A 201 11.17 -6.92 9.98
N ILE A 202 10.14 -6.81 10.83
CA ILE A 202 9.05 -5.85 10.69
C ILE A 202 9.60 -4.43 10.85
N GLN A 203 10.39 -4.17 11.90
CA GLN A 203 10.94 -2.84 12.18
C GLN A 203 11.83 -2.33 11.05
N GLU A 204 12.82 -3.12 10.63
CA GLU A 204 13.79 -2.71 9.61
C GLU A 204 13.12 -2.44 8.26
N ASN A 205 12.22 -3.32 7.80
CA ASN A 205 11.48 -3.06 6.57
C ASN A 205 10.58 -1.84 6.70
N THR A 206 9.85 -1.69 7.81
CA THR A 206 8.95 -0.55 8.00
C THR A 206 9.73 0.77 7.99
N GLU A 207 10.84 0.85 8.72
CA GLU A 207 11.68 2.05 8.76
C GLU A 207 12.24 2.40 7.38
N GLU A 208 12.74 1.42 6.62
CA GLU A 208 13.27 1.66 5.28
C GLU A 208 12.18 2.08 4.28
N MET A 209 10.99 1.51 4.37
CA MET A 209 9.87 1.94 3.54
C MET A 209 9.41 3.35 3.93
N LEU A 210 9.47 3.74 5.21
CA LEU A 210 9.20 5.11 5.66
C LEU A 210 10.25 6.10 5.14
N LYS A 211 11.54 5.71 5.06
CA LYS A 211 12.58 6.53 4.41
C LYS A 211 12.26 6.82 2.94
N ILE A 212 11.77 5.82 2.21
CA ILE A 212 11.34 5.97 0.82
C ILE A 212 10.08 6.86 0.73
N ALA A 213 9.10 6.62 1.60
CA ALA A 213 7.87 7.41 1.66
C ALA A 213 8.14 8.87 2.02
N ASP A 214 9.10 9.16 2.90
CA ASP A 214 9.58 10.51 3.23
C ASP A 214 10.24 11.17 2.00
N ARG A 215 11.18 10.48 1.36
CA ARG A 215 11.90 10.97 0.16
C ARG A 215 10.96 11.41 -0.97
N TYR A 216 9.86 10.68 -1.17
CA TYR A 216 8.91 10.94 -2.26
C TYR A 216 7.62 11.64 -1.82
N ASN A 217 7.52 12.03 -0.55
CA ASN A 217 6.32 12.60 0.05
C ASN A 217 5.06 11.79 -0.28
N LYS A 218 5.12 10.47 -0.07
CA LYS A 218 4.02 9.53 -0.32
C LYS A 218 3.40 9.05 0.99
N LYS A 219 2.11 8.73 0.92
CA LYS A 219 1.47 7.93 1.97
C LYS A 219 1.80 6.45 1.79
N MET A 220 2.01 5.73 2.89
CA MET A 220 2.42 4.32 2.90
C MET A 220 1.40 3.48 3.68
N TYR A 221 0.93 2.42 3.03
CA TYR A 221 -0.04 1.47 3.57
C TYR A 221 0.50 0.04 3.42
N PRO A 222 1.35 -0.45 4.34
CA PRO A 222 1.88 -1.81 4.24
C PRO A 222 0.77 -2.86 4.20
N PHE A 223 0.96 -3.82 3.32
CA PHE A 223 0.15 -5.03 3.23
C PHE A 223 0.61 -6.04 4.28
N ILE A 224 -0.35 -6.56 5.04
CA ILE A 224 -0.14 -7.59 6.05
C ILE A 224 -1.10 -8.76 5.85
N MET A 225 -0.69 -9.94 6.30
CA MET A 225 -1.53 -11.13 6.35
C MET A 225 -1.74 -11.57 7.80
N SER A 226 -2.90 -12.16 8.07
CA SER A 226 -3.20 -12.80 9.36
C SER A 226 -2.81 -14.29 9.40
N ARG A 227 -2.19 -14.78 8.33
CA ARG A 227 -1.71 -16.15 8.15
C ARG A 227 -0.25 -16.10 7.71
N TYR A 228 0.51 -17.15 8.03
CA TYR A 228 1.85 -17.32 7.49
C TYR A 228 1.80 -17.46 5.96
N HIS A 229 2.78 -16.87 5.29
CA HIS A 229 2.83 -16.84 3.84
C HIS A 229 2.78 -18.27 3.24
N PRO A 230 1.94 -18.54 2.22
CA PRO A 230 1.78 -19.89 1.66
C PRO A 230 3.04 -20.52 1.08
N SER A 231 4.09 -19.75 0.80
CA SER A 231 5.37 -20.29 0.34
C SER A 231 6.12 -21.08 1.41
N ASN A 232 5.75 -20.96 2.69
CA ASN A 232 6.30 -21.80 3.75
C ASN A 232 5.60 -23.17 3.74
N GLN A 233 6.36 -24.23 3.46
CA GLN A 233 5.82 -25.59 3.33
C GLN A 233 5.37 -26.23 4.66
N LEU A 234 5.83 -25.71 5.81
CA LEU A 234 5.56 -26.29 7.13
C LEU A 234 4.34 -25.65 7.79
N ILE A 235 4.27 -24.31 7.77
CA ILE A 235 3.24 -23.55 8.49
C ILE A 235 2.44 -22.60 7.60
N GLY A 236 2.70 -22.57 6.29
CA GLY A 236 1.96 -21.75 5.32
C GLY A 236 0.45 -21.94 5.44
N SER A 237 -0.30 -20.86 5.21
CA SER A 237 -1.75 -20.78 5.41
C SER A 237 -2.22 -20.97 6.87
N SER A 238 -1.36 -21.34 7.83
CA SER A 238 -1.75 -21.40 9.24
C SER A 238 -1.96 -19.99 9.79
N LYS A 239 -2.92 -19.82 10.71
CA LYS A 239 -3.15 -18.55 11.38
C LYS A 239 -1.91 -18.14 12.18
N ILE A 240 -1.62 -16.84 12.17
CA ILE A 240 -0.76 -16.23 13.17
C ILE A 240 -1.61 -16.09 14.44
N ASP A 241 -1.07 -16.55 15.57
CA ASP A 241 -1.77 -16.47 16.86
C ASP A 241 -2.12 -15.02 17.20
N GLU A 242 -3.21 -14.82 17.94
CA GLU A 242 -3.74 -13.47 18.20
C GLU A 242 -2.72 -12.54 18.88
N SER A 243 -1.94 -13.06 19.84
CA SER A 243 -0.88 -12.32 20.53
C SER A 243 0.27 -11.92 19.60
N ASP A 244 0.60 -12.79 18.65
CA ASP A 244 1.66 -12.58 17.67
C ASP A 244 1.19 -11.60 16.60
N PHE A 245 -0.06 -11.71 16.15
CA PHE A 245 -0.67 -10.76 15.22
C PHE A 245 -0.82 -9.36 15.85
N LYS A 246 -1.16 -9.28 17.14
CA LYS A 246 -1.10 -8.02 17.89
C LYS A 246 0.32 -7.44 17.91
N THR A 247 1.32 -8.26 18.21
CA THR A 247 2.72 -7.82 18.22
C THR A 247 3.13 -7.28 16.85
N TYR A 248 2.75 -7.99 15.78
CA TYR A 248 2.99 -7.61 14.38
C TYR A 248 2.42 -6.23 14.06
N VAL A 249 1.12 -6.03 14.33
CA VAL A 249 0.42 -4.76 14.09
C VAL A 249 1.01 -3.64 14.94
N SER A 250 1.27 -3.87 16.24
CA SER A 250 1.83 -2.84 17.12
C SER A 250 3.23 -2.42 16.69
N THR A 251 4.05 -3.37 16.23
CA THR A 251 5.42 -3.09 15.78
C THR A 251 5.42 -2.19 14.54
N LEU A 252 4.50 -2.45 13.59
CA LEU A 252 4.29 -1.59 12.42
C LEU A 252 3.87 -0.17 12.82
N LEU A 253 2.93 -0.03 13.75
CA LEU A 253 2.40 1.26 14.20
C LEU A 253 3.43 2.07 15.00
N GLN A 254 4.26 1.41 15.80
CA GLN A 254 5.27 2.05 16.66
C GLN A 254 6.55 2.41 15.90
N THR A 255 6.83 1.75 14.78
CA THR A 255 8.02 2.06 13.98
C THR A 255 7.82 3.42 13.31
N GLN A 256 8.85 4.26 13.40
CA GLN A 256 8.85 5.61 12.85
C GLN A 256 10.19 5.92 12.21
N TYR A 257 10.18 6.82 11.23
CA TYR A 257 11.38 7.44 10.70
C TYR A 257 11.22 8.96 10.77
N LYS A 258 12.10 9.63 11.51
CA LYS A 258 11.89 11.02 11.97
C LYS A 258 10.53 11.10 12.70
N ASN A 259 9.64 12.01 12.29
CA ASN A 259 8.29 12.16 12.82
C ASN A 259 7.21 11.49 11.95
N LYS A 260 7.62 10.58 11.04
CA LYS A 260 6.71 9.91 10.11
C LYS A 260 6.45 8.47 10.54
N HIS A 261 5.17 8.12 10.56
CA HIS A 261 4.65 6.77 10.77
C HIS A 261 4.01 6.25 9.49
N ILE A 262 3.52 5.01 9.50
CA ILE A 262 2.67 4.50 8.42
C ILE A 262 1.32 5.23 8.41
N ASP A 263 0.74 5.45 7.23
CA ASP A 263 -0.55 6.15 7.07
C ASP A 263 -1.75 5.21 7.25
N GLY A 264 -1.50 3.90 7.24
CA GLY A 264 -2.47 2.88 7.56
C GLY A 264 -1.94 1.48 7.33
N LEU A 265 -2.79 0.48 7.50
CA LEU A 265 -2.48 -0.93 7.33
C LEU A 265 -3.52 -1.55 6.42
N VAL A 266 -3.10 -2.33 5.43
CA VAL A 266 -4.02 -3.13 4.62
C VAL A 266 -3.95 -4.57 5.08
N LEU A 267 -5.01 -5.06 5.72
CA LEU A 267 -5.19 -6.49 5.93
C LEU A 267 -5.56 -7.12 4.58
N TRP A 268 -4.68 -7.94 4.03
CA TRP A 268 -5.00 -8.79 2.89
C TRP A 268 -5.43 -10.16 3.36
N ASN A 269 -6.60 -10.59 2.92
CA ASN A 269 -7.12 -11.89 3.29
C ASN A 269 -7.89 -12.51 2.12
N ALA A 270 -7.52 -13.73 1.74
CA ALA A 270 -8.15 -14.49 0.67
C ALA A 270 -8.57 -15.89 1.13
N ASP A 271 -8.96 -16.05 2.41
CA ASP A 271 -9.38 -17.35 2.96
C ASP A 271 -10.59 -17.91 2.20
N GLY A 272 -11.46 -17.06 1.65
CA GLY A 272 -12.58 -17.52 0.83
C GLY A 272 -12.10 -18.23 -0.43
N TYR A 273 -11.08 -17.68 -1.10
CA TYR A 273 -10.46 -18.29 -2.26
C TYR A 273 -9.76 -19.59 -1.86
N ALA A 274 -8.95 -19.54 -0.80
CA ALA A 274 -8.21 -20.68 -0.31
C ALA A 274 -9.15 -21.85 0.08
N TYR A 275 -10.29 -21.56 0.71
CA TYR A 275 -11.33 -22.56 1.00
C TYR A 275 -11.95 -23.15 -0.27
N ARG A 276 -12.23 -22.33 -1.30
CA ARG A 276 -12.79 -22.80 -2.59
C ARG A 276 -11.82 -23.70 -3.35
N VAL A 277 -10.52 -23.45 -3.28
CA VAL A 277 -9.48 -24.30 -3.89
C VAL A 277 -9.03 -25.46 -2.98
N ASN A 278 -9.75 -25.70 -1.90
CA ASN A 278 -9.50 -26.79 -0.94
C ASN A 278 -8.12 -26.75 -0.28
N ASP A 279 -7.66 -25.56 0.14
CA ASP A 279 -6.49 -25.46 1.00
C ASP A 279 -6.68 -26.34 2.26
N PRO A 280 -5.78 -27.31 2.51
CA PRO A 280 -5.98 -28.32 3.54
C PRO A 280 -5.93 -27.76 4.96
N VAL A 281 -5.17 -26.67 5.19
CA VAL A 281 -5.06 -26.04 6.50
C VAL A 281 -6.39 -25.39 6.86
N ILE A 282 -6.95 -24.61 5.93
CA ILE A 282 -8.21 -23.89 6.15
C ILE A 282 -9.39 -24.87 6.26
N LYS A 283 -9.44 -25.92 5.43
CA LYS A 283 -10.48 -26.96 5.52
C LYS A 283 -10.51 -27.62 6.89
N LYS A 284 -9.35 -28.11 7.35
CA LYS A 284 -9.21 -28.74 8.67
C LYS A 284 -9.60 -27.78 9.80
N GLU A 285 -9.30 -26.49 9.63
CA GLU A 285 -9.65 -25.47 10.61
C GLU A 285 -11.18 -25.29 10.72
N VAL A 286 -11.88 -25.15 9.59
CA VAL A 286 -13.34 -25.02 9.55
C VAL A 286 -14.02 -26.25 10.17
N GLU A 287 -13.56 -27.45 9.81
CA GLU A 287 -14.04 -28.72 10.35
C GLU A 287 -13.85 -28.80 11.88
N LYS A 288 -12.66 -28.44 12.38
CA LYS A 288 -12.35 -28.46 13.82
C LYS A 288 -13.23 -27.51 14.63
N ASN A 289 -13.59 -26.36 14.06
CA ASN A 289 -14.44 -25.37 14.73
C ASN A 289 -15.92 -25.77 14.75
N LYS A 290 -16.31 -26.88 14.10
CA LYS A 290 -17.71 -27.37 14.01
C LYS A 290 -18.67 -26.32 13.44
N ILE A 291 -18.16 -25.40 12.62
CA ILE A 291 -18.98 -24.41 11.92
C ILE A 291 -19.31 -24.99 10.55
N SER A 292 -20.59 -25.27 10.31
CA SER A 292 -21.06 -25.85 9.04
C SER A 292 -21.08 -24.85 7.88
N ASN A 293 -21.10 -23.54 8.18
CA ASN A 293 -21.11 -22.48 7.19
C ASN A 293 -19.77 -21.72 7.20
N PHE A 294 -19.01 -21.88 6.11
CA PHE A 294 -17.73 -21.20 5.94
C PHE A 294 -17.85 -19.67 6.09
N ASP A 295 -18.90 -19.04 5.57
CA ASP A 295 -19.05 -17.58 5.63
C ASP A 295 -19.14 -17.09 7.08
N VAL A 296 -19.82 -17.84 7.97
CA VAL A 296 -19.90 -17.50 9.40
C VAL A 296 -18.53 -17.59 10.08
N PHE A 297 -17.78 -18.66 9.81
CA PHE A 297 -16.41 -18.80 10.30
C PHE A 297 -15.53 -17.66 9.78
N TYR A 298 -15.66 -17.34 8.50
CA TYR A 298 -14.84 -16.37 7.83
C TYR A 298 -15.12 -14.94 8.33
N ASP A 299 -16.40 -14.60 8.51
CA ASP A 299 -16.83 -13.34 9.11
C ASP A 299 -16.25 -13.17 10.51
N GLN A 300 -16.43 -14.16 11.39
CA GLN A 300 -15.91 -14.12 12.76
C GLN A 300 -14.41 -13.88 12.78
N TYR A 301 -13.67 -14.56 11.91
CA TYR A 301 -12.22 -14.44 11.83
C TYR A 301 -11.78 -13.05 11.36
N VAL A 302 -12.27 -12.58 10.20
CA VAL A 302 -11.83 -11.29 9.63
C VAL A 302 -12.30 -10.11 10.48
N ILE A 303 -13.53 -10.15 10.99
CA ILE A 303 -14.06 -9.10 11.87
C ILE A 303 -13.25 -9.05 13.18
N GLY A 304 -12.87 -10.20 13.74
CA GLY A 304 -12.00 -10.28 14.91
C GLY A 304 -10.66 -9.56 14.69
N LEU A 305 -10.00 -9.85 13.56
CA LEU A 305 -8.73 -9.23 13.17
C LEU A 305 -8.86 -7.71 12.98
N LEU A 306 -9.91 -7.26 12.29
CA LEU A 306 -10.15 -5.83 12.07
C LEU A 306 -10.42 -5.09 13.39
N ASN A 307 -11.17 -5.69 14.31
CA ASN A 307 -11.38 -5.12 15.65
C ASN A 307 -10.07 -5.01 16.43
N LEU A 308 -9.22 -6.04 16.39
CA LEU A 308 -7.90 -6.02 17.00
C LEU A 308 -7.04 -4.89 16.42
N MET A 309 -6.94 -4.80 15.08
CA MET A 309 -6.17 -3.72 14.43
C MET A 309 -6.69 -2.33 14.81
N LYS A 310 -8.00 -2.13 14.83
CA LYS A 310 -8.61 -0.84 15.24
C LYS A 310 -8.29 -0.51 16.70
N LYS A 311 -8.28 -1.51 17.58
CA LYS A 311 -7.90 -1.33 18.99
C LYS A 311 -6.43 -0.91 19.10
N GLU A 312 -5.53 -1.57 18.38
CA GLU A 312 -4.10 -1.24 18.39
C GLU A 312 -3.82 0.15 17.81
N VAL A 313 -4.50 0.57 16.73
CA VAL A 313 -4.42 1.94 16.22
C VAL A 313 -4.85 2.95 17.28
N LYS A 314 -5.97 2.71 17.98
CA LYS A 314 -6.41 3.60 19.07
C LYS A 314 -5.36 3.66 20.20
N GLN A 315 -4.86 2.52 20.68
CA GLN A 315 -3.93 2.49 21.81
C GLN A 315 -2.60 3.19 21.50
N ASN A 316 -2.01 2.93 20.33
CA ASN A 316 -0.70 3.47 19.96
C ASN A 316 -0.77 4.96 19.56
N VAL A 317 -1.90 5.45 19.07
CA VAL A 317 -2.08 6.87 18.71
C VAL A 317 -2.46 7.73 19.92
N TYR A 318 -3.21 7.19 20.89
CA TYR A 318 -3.71 7.98 22.02
C TYR A 318 -2.92 7.80 23.32
N GLY A 319 -1.92 6.91 23.37
CA GLY A 319 -1.18 6.63 24.61
C GLY A 319 -2.06 6.09 25.74
N ILE A 320 -3.27 5.60 25.42
CA ILE A 320 -4.20 5.02 26.38
C ILE A 320 -3.70 3.61 26.68
N LYS A 321 -2.95 3.50 27.79
CA LYS A 321 -2.54 2.22 28.39
C LYS A 321 -3.74 1.50 28.98
#